data_AF-A0A9Q4WRM8-F1
#
_entry.id   AF-A0A9Q4WRM8-F1
#
_cell.length_a   1.000
_cell.length_b   1.000
_cell.length_c   1.000
_cell.angle_alpha   90.00
_cell.angle_beta   90.00
_cell.angle_gamma   90.00
#
_symmetry.space_group_name_H-M   'P 1'
#
loop_
_entity.id
_entity.type
_entity.pdbx_description
1 polymer ?
#
loop_
_entity_poly.entity_id
_entity_poly.type
_entity_poly.pdbx_seq_one_letter_code
_entity_poly.pdbx_strand_id
1 'polypeptide(L)'
;MDRSLAIGGVLYEIISPSVRNVSLAQEYLKELPEGNNLKEIFSQLDKERLCKILSCFIKGDLSLVDKLKEDSKEILVDILSIEYEDILSDIAQLSNITEQISKLAAISK
;
A
#
# COMPACT_ATOMS: atom_id res chain seq x y z
N MET A 1 -4.12 11.59 -1.47
CA MET A 1 -5.37 12.01 -2.15
C MET A 1 -6.49 11.31 -1.41
N ASP A 2 -7.56 11.98 -0.98
CA ASP A 2 -8.68 11.26 -0.33
C ASP A 2 -9.38 10.42 -1.41
N ARG A 3 -9.21 9.09 -1.34
CA ARG A 3 -9.86 8.14 -2.25
C ARG A 3 -10.88 7.35 -1.47
N SER A 4 -12.09 7.27 -1.98
CA SER A 4 -13.12 6.43 -1.37
C SER A 4 -13.19 5.10 -2.10
N LEU A 5 -13.19 4.01 -1.35
CA LEU A 5 -13.12 2.67 -1.91
C LEU A 5 -14.26 1.80 -1.39
N ALA A 6 -15.05 1.27 -2.30
CA ALA A 6 -16.14 0.37 -1.96
C ALA A 6 -15.58 -1.05 -1.72
N ILE A 7 -15.65 -1.52 -0.48
CA ILE A 7 -15.26 -2.87 -0.05
C ILE A 7 -16.49 -3.51 0.60
N GLY A 8 -16.94 -4.67 0.12
CA GLY A 8 -18.11 -5.37 0.65
C GLY A 8 -19.38 -4.49 0.66
N GLY A 9 -19.51 -3.59 -0.32
CA GLY A 9 -20.62 -2.61 -0.41
C GLY A 9 -20.53 -1.43 0.57
N VAL A 10 -19.45 -1.31 1.35
CA VAL A 10 -19.20 -0.19 2.27
C VAL A 10 -18.11 0.71 1.68
N LEU A 11 -18.36 2.02 1.66
CA LEU A 11 -17.38 3.01 1.23
C LEU A 11 -16.39 3.28 2.38
N TYR A 12 -15.11 3.02 2.16
CA TYR A 12 -14.03 3.36 3.07
C TYR A 12 -13.26 4.55 2.51
N GLU A 13 -13.06 5.59 3.30
CA GLU A 13 -12.07 6.61 2.97
C GLU A 13 -10.68 6.01 3.18
N ILE A 14 -9.96 5.85 2.07
CA ILE A 14 -8.56 5.51 2.09
C ILE A 14 -7.78 6.81 2.22
N ILE A 15 -7.25 6.97 3.42
CA ILE A 15 -6.22 7.93 3.74
C ILE A 15 -4.89 7.27 3.33
N SER A 16 -4.00 8.02 2.68
CA SER A 16 -2.67 7.50 2.30
C SER A 16 -2.03 6.71 3.46
N PRO A 17 -1.54 5.48 3.21
CA PRO A 17 -1.03 4.63 4.28
C PRO A 17 0.09 5.31 5.06
N SER A 18 -0.07 5.45 6.37
CA SER A 18 1.00 5.97 7.23
C SER A 18 2.20 5.01 7.24
N VAL A 19 3.40 5.52 7.58
CA VAL A 19 4.60 4.67 7.79
C VAL A 19 4.32 3.53 8.77
N ARG A 20 3.48 3.78 9.80
CA ARG A 20 3.03 2.75 10.74
C ARG A 20 2.23 1.64 10.04
N ASN A 21 1.28 2.01 9.18
CA ASN A 21 0.45 1.07 8.43
C ASN A 21 1.30 0.23 7.46
N VAL A 22 2.25 0.87 6.78
CA VAL A 22 3.21 0.18 5.89
C VAL A 22 4.08 -0.80 6.69
N SER A 23 4.58 -0.39 7.85
CA SER A 23 5.38 -1.27 8.72
C SER A 23 4.60 -2.49 9.22
N LEU A 24 3.30 -2.34 9.50
CA LEU A 24 2.45 -3.47 9.90
C LEU A 24 2.17 -4.41 8.73
N ALA A 25 2.01 -3.88 7.52
CA ALA A 25 1.83 -4.69 6.32
C ALA A 25 3.11 -5.42 5.89
N GLN A 26 4.29 -4.99 6.37
CA GLN A 26 5.59 -5.55 5.99
C GLN A 26 5.65 -7.06 6.17
N GLU A 27 5.04 -7.60 7.23
CA GLU A 27 4.99 -9.05 7.46
C GLU A 27 4.38 -9.81 6.28
N TYR A 28 3.33 -9.24 5.68
CA TYR A 28 2.60 -9.82 4.56
C TYR A 28 3.19 -9.44 3.19
N LEU A 29 4.15 -8.52 3.16
CA LEU A 29 4.90 -8.11 1.96
C LEU A 29 6.26 -8.82 1.83
N LYS A 30 6.59 -9.77 2.71
CA LYS A 30 7.82 -10.58 2.59
C LYS A 30 7.70 -11.58 1.45
N GLU A 31 8.79 -11.87 0.73
CA GLU A 31 8.78 -12.93 -0.29
C GLU A 31 7.71 -12.68 -1.38
N LEU A 32 7.67 -11.46 -1.92
CA LEU A 32 6.83 -11.18 -3.07
C LEU A 32 7.36 -11.96 -4.29
N PRO A 33 6.47 -12.54 -5.11
CA PRO A 33 6.86 -13.21 -6.33
C PRO A 33 7.42 -12.22 -7.35
N GLU A 34 8.17 -12.73 -8.32
CA GLU A 34 8.65 -11.94 -9.46
C GLU A 34 7.48 -11.56 -10.37
N GLY A 35 7.57 -10.39 -11.00
CA GLY A 35 6.59 -9.88 -11.96
C GLY A 35 7.04 -8.56 -12.57
N ASN A 36 6.47 -8.21 -13.73
CA ASN A 36 6.88 -7.01 -14.46
C ASN A 36 6.23 -5.72 -13.91
N ASN A 37 5.14 -5.86 -13.17
CA ASN A 37 4.39 -4.75 -12.59
C ASN A 37 3.66 -5.21 -11.31
N LEU A 38 3.16 -4.24 -10.53
CA LEU A 38 2.49 -4.52 -9.25
C LEU A 38 1.24 -5.39 -9.40
N LYS A 39 0.47 -5.24 -10.48
CA LYS A 39 -0.70 -6.10 -10.73
C LYS A 39 -0.29 -7.56 -10.91
N GLU A 40 0.74 -7.83 -11.70
CA GLU A 40 1.28 -9.18 -11.90
C GLU A 40 1.78 -9.77 -10.57
N ILE A 41 2.52 -9.00 -9.79
CA ILE A 41 3.03 -9.45 -8.48
C ILE A 41 1.88 -9.78 -7.54
N PHE A 42 0.92 -8.87 -7.36
CA PHE A 42 -0.18 -9.07 -6.41
C PHE A 42 -1.20 -10.11 -6.88
N SER A 43 -1.40 -10.28 -8.20
CA SER A 43 -2.27 -11.32 -8.74
C SER A 43 -1.83 -12.75 -8.38
N GLN A 44 -0.54 -12.94 -8.11
CA GLN A 44 0.04 -14.23 -7.71
C GLN A 44 -0.13 -14.52 -6.22
N LEU A 45 -0.40 -13.52 -5.39
CA LEU A 45 -0.64 -13.71 -3.95
C LEU A 45 -1.99 -14.40 -3.71
N ASP A 46 -2.11 -15.15 -2.61
CA ASP A 46 -3.39 -15.69 -2.20
C ASP A 46 -4.33 -14.58 -1.69
N LYS A 47 -5.63 -14.84 -1.77
CA LYS A 47 -6.65 -13.84 -1.42
C LYS A 47 -6.57 -13.40 0.04
N GLU A 48 -6.25 -14.32 0.95
CA GLU A 48 -6.15 -14.00 2.37
C GLU A 48 -5.00 -13.02 2.63
N ARG A 49 -3.86 -13.25 2.00
CA ARG A 49 -2.70 -12.37 2.08
C ARG A 49 -2.99 -10.97 1.52
N LEU A 50 -3.66 -10.88 0.38
CA LEU A 50 -4.11 -9.59 -0.18
C LEU A 50 -5.01 -8.83 0.82
N CYS A 51 -5.96 -9.52 1.45
CA CYS A 51 -6.85 -8.93 2.45
C CYS A 51 -6.07 -8.42 3.68
N LYS A 52 -5.07 -9.16 4.16
CA LYS A 52 -4.23 -8.75 5.30
C LYS A 52 -3.44 -7.48 4.99
N ILE A 53 -2.82 -7.41 3.81
CA ILE A 53 -2.08 -6.22 3.38
C ILE A 53 -3.00 -5.00 3.33
N LEU A 54 -4.15 -5.12 2.66
CA LEU A 54 -5.12 -4.03 2.53
C LEU A 54 -5.70 -3.60 3.88
N SER A 55 -6.02 -4.54 4.77
CA SER A 55 -6.50 -4.21 6.12
C SER A 55 -5.46 -3.39 6.89
N CYS A 56 -4.18 -3.77 6.80
CA CYS A 56 -3.09 -3.01 7.41
C CYS A 56 -2.95 -1.62 6.79
N PHE A 57 -3.04 -1.49 5.47
CA PHE A 57 -2.94 -0.19 4.79
C PHE A 57 -4.07 0.76 5.17
N ILE A 58 -5.32 0.29 5.13
CA ILE A 58 -6.52 1.11 5.35
C ILE A 58 -6.71 1.44 6.84
N LYS A 59 -6.62 0.42 7.71
CA LYS A 59 -7.03 0.51 9.13
C LYS A 59 -5.86 0.45 10.11
N GLY A 60 -4.70 -0.03 9.67
CA GLY A 60 -3.55 -0.26 10.56
C GLY A 60 -3.75 -1.45 11.51
N ASP A 61 -4.61 -2.40 11.15
CA ASP A 61 -4.89 -3.65 11.87
C ASP A 61 -5.47 -4.73 10.92
N LEU A 62 -5.86 -5.89 11.45
CA LEU A 62 -6.46 -7.01 10.68
C LEU A 62 -7.99 -7.05 10.73
N SER A 63 -8.65 -6.01 11.25
CA SER A 63 -10.10 -6.01 11.49
C SER A 63 -10.96 -6.03 10.22
N LEU A 64 -10.39 -5.71 9.06
CA LEU A 64 -11.11 -5.70 7.78
C LEU A 64 -10.92 -6.98 6.96
N VAL A 65 -10.06 -7.91 7.37
CA VAL A 65 -9.69 -9.09 6.56
C VAL A 65 -10.92 -9.89 6.15
N ASP A 66 -11.84 -10.18 7.07
CA ASP A 66 -13.00 -11.01 6.76
C ASP A 66 -14.02 -10.30 5.87
N LYS A 67 -14.12 -8.97 5.96
CA LYS A 67 -14.95 -8.17 5.05
C LYS A 67 -14.35 -8.11 3.65
N LEU A 68 -13.04 -7.89 3.55
CA LEU A 68 -12.30 -7.85 2.27
C LEU A 68 -12.38 -9.18 1.51
N LYS A 69 -12.52 -10.30 2.22
CA LYS A 69 -12.70 -11.62 1.60
C LYS A 69 -14.01 -11.74 0.82
N GLU A 70 -14.99 -10.86 1.02
CA GLU A 70 -16.26 -10.87 0.28
C GLU A 70 -16.10 -10.36 -1.17
N ASP A 71 -15.11 -9.49 -1.44
CA ASP A 71 -14.85 -8.93 -2.77
C ASP A 71 -14.10 -9.89 -3.70
N SER A 72 -14.05 -9.59 -5.01
CA SER A 72 -13.29 -10.42 -5.95
C SER A 72 -11.78 -10.24 -5.76
N LYS A 73 -11.00 -11.27 -6.10
CA LYS A 73 -9.53 -11.18 -6.03
C LYS A 73 -9.00 -10.08 -6.96
N GLU A 74 -9.57 -9.92 -8.16
CA GLU A 74 -9.16 -8.86 -9.08
C GLU A 74 -9.34 -7.47 -8.46
N ILE A 75 -10.46 -7.21 -7.78
CA ILE A 75 -10.71 -5.94 -7.10
C ILE A 75 -9.63 -5.70 -6.04
N LEU A 76 -9.32 -6.69 -5.20
CA LEU A 76 -8.28 -6.57 -4.17
C LEU A 76 -6.90 -6.27 -4.77
N VAL A 77 -6.56 -6.91 -5.89
CA VAL A 77 -5.30 -6.67 -6.61
C VAL A 77 -5.26 -5.24 -7.14
N ASP A 78 -6.32 -4.79 -7.81
CA ASP A 78 -6.39 -3.45 -8.40
C ASP A 78 -6.22 -2.37 -7.33
N ILE A 79 -6.94 -2.50 -6.21
CA ILE A 79 -6.83 -1.59 -5.08
C ILE A 79 -5.41 -1.58 -4.54
N LEU A 80 -4.85 -2.76 -4.29
CA LEU A 80 -3.54 -2.86 -3.67
C LEU A 80 -2.45 -2.28 -4.57
N SER A 81 -2.53 -2.52 -5.90
CA SER A 81 -1.61 -1.91 -6.86
C SER A 81 -1.65 -0.40 -6.82
N ILE A 82 -2.85 0.18 -6.80
CA ILE A 82 -3.06 1.64 -6.74
C ILE A 82 -2.48 2.22 -5.46
N GLU A 83 -2.78 1.62 -4.30
CA GLU A 83 -2.28 2.10 -3.00
C GLU A 83 -0.75 2.00 -2.90
N TYR A 84 -0.19 0.91 -3.45
CA TYR A 84 1.25 0.71 -3.42
C TYR A 84 2.00 1.67 -4.36
N GLU A 85 1.44 2.00 -5.52
CA GLU A 85 2.00 3.04 -6.41
C GLU A 85 2.04 4.41 -5.74
N ASP A 86 0.96 4.78 -5.04
CA ASP A 86 0.90 6.04 -4.29
C ASP A 86 2.01 6.07 -3.20
N ILE A 87 2.18 4.99 -2.43
CA ILE A 87 3.27 4.87 -1.45
C ILE A 87 4.64 5.05 -2.10
N LEU A 88 4.90 4.39 -3.24
CA LEU A 88 6.17 4.50 -3.95
C LEU A 88 6.43 5.92 -4.44
N SER A 89 5.39 6.61 -4.92
CA SER A 89 5.46 8.01 -5.34
C SER A 89 5.83 8.92 -4.17
N ASP A 90 5.18 8.74 -3.01
CA ASP A 90 5.47 9.50 -1.80
C ASP A 90 6.91 9.28 -1.31
N ILE A 91 7.40 8.03 -1.35
CA ILE A 91 8.79 7.70 -1.01
C ILE A 91 9.77 8.38 -1.97
N ALA A 92 9.49 8.39 -3.27
CA ALA A 92 10.33 9.05 -4.27
C ALA A 92 10.42 10.57 -4.03
N GLN A 93 9.30 11.21 -3.67
CA GLN A 93 9.27 12.63 -3.32
C GLN A 93 10.10 12.92 -2.06
N LEU A 94 9.95 12.10 -1.01
CA LEU A 94 10.73 12.24 0.23
C LEU A 94 12.23 12.05 -0.01
N SER A 95 12.61 11.11 -0.88
CA SER A 95 14.01 10.90 -1.28
C SER A 95 14.60 12.14 -1.95
N ASN A 96 13.86 12.74 -2.89
CA ASN A 96 14.28 13.97 -3.57
C ASN A 96 14.43 15.15 -2.59
N ILE A 97 13.50 15.32 -1.64
CA ILE A 97 13.62 16.34 -0.60
C ILE A 97 14.89 16.11 0.24
N THR A 98 15.15 14.87 0.63
CA THR A 98 16.34 14.50 1.43
C THR A 98 17.64 14.81 0.69
N GLU A 99 17.68 14.56 -0.62
CA GLU A 99 18.83 14.91 -1.46
C GLU A 99 19.05 16.43 -1.53
N GLN A 100 17.97 17.22 -1.68
CA GLN A 100 18.05 18.68 -1.72
C GLN A 100 18.54 19.27 -0.38
N ILE A 101 18.04 18.74 0.75
CA ILE A 101 18.51 19.13 2.09
C ILE A 101 20.00 18.81 2.25
N SER A 102 20.44 17.64 1.77
CA SER A 102 21.84 17.21 1.85
C SER A 102 22.77 18.16 1.07
N LYS A 103 22.33 18.59 -0.12
CA LYS A 103 23.05 19.59 -0.94
C LYS A 103 23.14 20.95 -0.23
N LEU A 104 22.04 21.42 0.36
CA LEU A 104 22.01 22.68 1.12
C LEU A 104 22.97 22.64 2.33
N ALA A 105 22.95 21.55 3.09
CA ALA A 105 23.82 21.38 4.26
C ALA A 105 25.31 21.38 3.87
N ALA A 106 25.65 20.78 2.72
CA ALA A 106 27.02 20.77 2.21
C ALA A 106 27.52 22.15 1.76
N ILE A 107 26.64 23.02 1.26
CA ILE A 107 26.97 24.40 0.87
C ILE A 107 27.12 25.33 2.09
N SER A 108 26.49 24.99 3.22
CA SER A 108 26.58 25.78 4.46
C SER A 108 27.86 25.57 5.28
N LYS A 109 28.83 24.79 4.75
CA LYS A 109 30.18 24.58 5.31
C LYS A 109 31.22 25.38 4.55
#